data_AF-A0A5P8P2X0-F1
#
_entry.id   AF-A0A5P8P2X0-F1
#
_cell.length_a   1.000
_cell.length_b   1.000
_cell.length_c   1.000
_cell.angle_alpha   90.00
_cell.angle_beta   90.00
_cell.angle_gamma   90.00
#
_symmetry.space_group_name_H-M   'P 1'
#
loop_
_entity.id
_entity.type
_entity.pdbx_description
1 polymer ?
#
loop_
_entity_poly.entity_id
_entity_poly.type
_entity_poly.pdbx_seq_one_letter_code
_entity_poly.pdbx_strand_id
1 'polypeptide(L)'
;MAKSKGGKSLFSLSTLLASFFGSALIATAFAYFNYKFSEYKFIDFKEWVFYEKSNIFTPKEEKYVVVFYSSRDADTQNKLANTNLNIPIIAIDYYNTVRENSDSTTFLRSGTKNSLNFIQRFNIYESPSIFFIKKTKDTLYKQDSMIRKLDNLDALSKEVDKL
;
A
#
# COMPACT_ATOMS: atom_id res chain seq x y z
N MET A 1 -39.63 -55.67 23.87
CA MET A 1 -38.84 -55.84 22.63
C MET A 1 -38.29 -54.47 22.23
N ALA A 2 -37.03 -54.19 22.58
CA ALA A 2 -36.43 -52.85 22.39
C ALA A 2 -35.86 -52.72 20.97
N LYS A 3 -36.36 -51.74 20.19
CA LYS A 3 -35.84 -51.36 18.87
C LYS A 3 -34.42 -50.80 19.05
N SER A 4 -33.41 -51.49 18.50
CA SER A 4 -32.05 -50.94 18.39
C SER A 4 -32.06 -49.70 17.49
N LYS A 5 -31.85 -48.51 18.08
CA LYS A 5 -31.52 -47.31 17.31
C LYS A 5 -30.13 -47.52 16.70
N GLY A 6 -30.08 -47.82 15.41
CA GLY A 6 -28.82 -47.95 14.66
C GLY A 6 -28.00 -46.67 14.80
N GLY A 7 -26.81 -46.80 15.40
CA GLY A 7 -25.88 -45.69 15.54
C GLY A 7 -25.47 -45.19 14.16
N LYS A 8 -25.68 -43.89 13.91
CA LYS A 8 -25.17 -43.24 12.71
C LYS A 8 -23.65 -43.30 12.75
N SER A 9 -23.05 -44.11 11.87
CA SER A 9 -21.60 -44.18 11.71
C SER A 9 -21.06 -42.81 11.31
N LEU A 10 -20.12 -42.28 12.09
CA LEU A 10 -19.39 -41.03 11.80
C LEU A 10 -18.47 -41.15 10.57
N PHE A 11 -18.37 -42.35 9.99
CA PHE A 11 -17.57 -42.68 8.81
C PHE A 11 -18.46 -43.11 7.64
N SER A 12 -19.55 -42.39 7.39
CA SER A 12 -20.29 -42.58 6.14
C SER A 12 -19.51 -41.98 4.97
N LEU A 13 -19.59 -42.58 3.78
CA LEU A 13 -18.95 -42.08 2.56
C LEU A 13 -19.34 -40.62 2.29
N SER A 14 -20.57 -40.22 2.61
CA SER A 14 -21.05 -38.85 2.50
C SER A 14 -20.39 -37.90 3.50
N THR A 15 -20.12 -38.34 4.74
CA THR A 15 -19.35 -37.53 5.73
C THR A 15 -17.90 -37.34 5.27
N LEU A 16 -17.30 -38.37 4.67
CA LEU A 16 -15.92 -38.32 4.17
C LEU A 16 -15.80 -37.43 2.93
N LEU A 17 -16.76 -37.50 2.01
CA LEU A 17 -16.87 -36.58 0.87
C LEU A 17 -17.15 -35.14 1.33
N ALA A 18 -18.06 -34.93 2.27
CA ALA A 18 -18.39 -33.60 2.78
C ALA A 18 -17.20 -32.94 3.49
N SER A 19 -16.43 -33.70 4.29
CA SER A 19 -15.21 -33.20 4.93
C SER A 19 -14.11 -32.92 3.90
N PHE A 20 -13.95 -33.74 2.87
CA PHE A 20 -13.04 -33.48 1.76
C PHE A 20 -13.41 -32.19 1.01
N PHE A 21 -14.66 -32.05 0.56
CA PHE A 21 -15.10 -30.85 -0.16
C PHE A 21 -15.09 -29.60 0.71
N GLY A 22 -15.46 -29.71 1.99
CA GLY A 22 -15.36 -28.62 2.95
C GLY A 22 -13.91 -28.14 3.12
N SER A 23 -12.98 -29.09 3.29
CA SER A 23 -11.55 -28.78 3.39
C SER A 23 -10.99 -28.21 2.09
N ALA A 24 -11.40 -28.75 0.94
CA ALA A 24 -10.98 -28.28 -0.38
C ALA A 24 -11.48 -26.86 -0.66
N LEU A 25 -12.72 -26.52 -0.28
CA LEU A 25 -13.25 -25.16 -0.39
C LEU A 25 -12.49 -24.17 0.48
N ILE A 26 -12.18 -24.52 1.73
CA ILE A 26 -11.38 -23.69 2.63
C ILE A 26 -9.97 -23.50 2.07
N ALA A 27 -9.31 -24.57 1.62
CA ALA A 27 -7.98 -24.50 1.04
C ALA A 27 -7.97 -23.65 -0.24
N THR A 28 -8.98 -23.77 -1.08
CA THR A 28 -9.11 -22.98 -2.31
C THR A 28 -9.34 -21.50 -1.98
N ALA A 29 -10.25 -21.19 -1.06
CA ALA A 29 -10.47 -19.82 -0.61
C ALA A 29 -9.20 -19.24 -0.02
N PHE A 30 -8.51 -19.97 0.85
CA PHE A 30 -7.23 -19.56 1.44
C PHE A 30 -6.16 -19.32 0.36
N ALA A 31 -6.00 -20.23 -0.59
CA ALA A 31 -5.03 -20.07 -1.68
C ALA A 31 -5.36 -18.84 -2.56
N TYR A 32 -6.64 -18.64 -2.90
CA TYR A 32 -7.09 -17.47 -3.65
C TYR A 32 -6.84 -16.16 -2.91
N PHE A 33 -7.18 -16.10 -1.62
CA PHE A 33 -6.92 -14.92 -0.80
C PHE A 33 -5.43 -14.63 -0.65
N ASN A 34 -4.59 -15.65 -0.45
CA ASN A 34 -3.13 -15.45 -0.39
C ASN A 34 -2.56 -15.00 -1.74
N TYR A 35 -3.05 -15.58 -2.84
CA TYR A 35 -2.66 -15.16 -4.18
C TYR A 35 -3.02 -13.68 -4.41
N LYS A 36 -4.26 -13.28 -4.12
CA LYS A 36 -4.67 -11.87 -4.22
C LYS A 36 -3.94 -10.96 -3.24
N PHE A 37 -3.61 -11.45 -2.04
CA PHE A 37 -2.85 -10.68 -1.08
C PHE A 37 -1.40 -10.45 -1.55
N SER A 38 -0.81 -11.41 -2.25
CA SER A 38 0.53 -11.29 -2.83
C SER A 38 0.61 -10.24 -3.96
N GLU A 39 -0.52 -9.92 -4.60
CA GLU A 39 -0.60 -8.83 -5.59
C GLU A 39 -0.50 -7.46 -4.91
N TYR A 40 -0.82 -7.34 -3.60
CA TYR A 40 -0.66 -6.08 -2.88
C TYR A 40 0.81 -5.72 -2.71
N LYS A 41 1.08 -4.44 -2.94
CA LYS A 41 2.39 -3.84 -2.75
C LYS A 41 2.41 -3.17 -1.38
N PHE A 42 3.47 -3.42 -0.63
CA PHE A 42 3.64 -2.92 0.73
C PHE A 42 4.89 -2.08 0.82
N ILE A 43 4.87 -1.12 1.74
CA ILE A 43 6.02 -0.32 2.18
C ILE A 43 6.16 -0.58 3.68
N ASP A 44 7.29 -1.13 4.10
CA ASP A 44 7.65 -1.12 5.52
C ASP A 44 8.70 -0.03 5.76
N PHE A 45 8.32 1.03 6.47
CA PHE A 45 9.22 2.13 6.78
C PHE A 45 10.36 1.76 7.76
N LYS A 46 10.38 0.54 8.31
CA LYS A 46 11.56 -0.03 9.00
C LYS A 46 12.61 -0.57 8.03
N GLU A 47 12.16 -1.21 6.96
CA GLU A 47 13.07 -1.78 5.95
C GLU A 47 13.49 -0.72 4.92
N TRP A 48 12.53 0.12 4.52
CA TRP A 48 12.68 1.12 3.47
C TRP A 48 12.88 2.48 4.12
N VAL A 49 14.15 2.79 4.40
CA VAL A 49 14.52 4.00 5.13
C VAL A 49 14.45 5.23 4.22
N PHE A 50 13.63 6.19 4.63
CA PHE A 50 13.53 7.52 4.02
C PHE A 50 14.00 8.58 5.01
N TYR A 51 14.50 9.70 4.48
CA TYR A 51 15.06 10.78 5.27
C TYR A 51 14.31 12.08 5.03
N GLU A 52 13.90 12.71 6.13
CA GLU A 52 13.41 14.07 6.17
C GLU A 52 14.55 14.99 6.62
N LYS A 53 15.01 15.90 5.76
CA LYS A 53 16.22 16.72 6.01
C LYS A 53 17.38 15.84 6.54
N SER A 54 17.69 15.86 7.84
CA SER A 54 18.74 15.06 8.48
C SER A 54 18.26 13.80 9.22
N ASN A 55 16.95 13.64 9.42
CA ASN A 55 16.37 12.62 10.30
C ASN A 55 15.72 11.49 9.50
N ILE A 56 15.64 10.30 10.10
CA ILE A 56 14.86 9.20 9.53
C ILE A 56 13.38 9.54 9.66
N PHE A 57 12.66 9.47 8.54
CA PHE A 57 11.22 9.67 8.52
C PHE A 57 10.52 8.47 9.17
N THR A 58 9.55 8.76 10.04
CA THR A 58 8.67 7.76 10.64
C THR A 58 7.22 8.17 10.39
N PRO A 59 6.42 7.35 9.69
CA PRO A 59 5.03 7.66 9.43
C PRO A 59 4.22 7.64 10.73
N LYS A 60 3.30 8.59 10.88
CA LYS A 60 2.45 8.77 12.06
C LYS A 60 0.98 8.58 11.74
N GLU A 61 0.56 8.97 10.56
CA GLU A 61 -0.84 8.97 10.12
C GLU A 61 -1.28 7.64 9.54
N GLU A 62 -2.59 7.38 9.59
CA GLU A 62 -3.17 6.11 9.12
C GLU A 62 -3.23 6.01 7.59
N LYS A 63 -3.24 7.15 6.89
CA LYS A 63 -3.27 7.23 5.42
C LYS A 63 -2.31 8.31 4.95
N TYR A 64 -1.69 8.06 3.81
CA TYR A 64 -0.85 9.04 3.12
C TYR A 64 -1.10 9.01 1.61
N VAL A 65 -0.92 10.17 0.98
CA VAL A 65 -0.66 10.25 -0.45
C VAL A 65 0.85 10.12 -0.64
N VAL A 66 1.29 9.15 -1.42
CA VAL A 66 2.69 9.03 -1.83
C VAL A 66 2.85 9.66 -3.20
N VAL A 67 3.79 10.59 -3.30
CA VAL A 67 4.18 11.21 -4.57
C VAL A 67 5.66 10.93 -4.82
N PHE A 68 5.95 10.16 -5.85
CA PHE A 68 7.31 9.95 -6.33
C PHE A 68 7.60 10.97 -7.43
N TYR A 69 8.61 11.84 -7.25
CA TYR A 69 8.84 12.98 -8.14
C TYR A 69 10.32 13.29 -8.37
N SER A 70 10.56 14.17 -9.34
CA SER A 70 11.86 14.75 -9.69
C SER A 70 12.00 16.14 -9.08
N SER A 71 13.01 16.39 -8.25
CA SER A 71 13.35 17.76 -7.84
C SER A 71 13.86 18.67 -8.97
N ARG A 72 14.23 18.11 -10.12
CA ARG A 72 14.62 18.91 -11.30
C ARG A 72 13.43 19.53 -12.00
N ASP A 73 12.21 19.10 -11.69
CA ASP A 73 10.98 19.74 -12.14
C ASP A 73 10.48 20.73 -11.08
N ALA A 74 10.77 22.01 -11.31
CA ALA A 74 10.43 23.09 -10.39
C ALA A 74 8.90 23.30 -10.24
N ASP A 75 8.12 22.98 -11.27
CA ASP A 75 6.67 23.15 -11.24
C ASP A 75 6.02 22.14 -10.27
N THR A 76 6.36 20.86 -10.41
CA THR A 76 5.90 19.80 -9.50
C THR A 76 6.23 20.11 -8.04
N GLN A 77 7.45 20.58 -7.79
CA GLN A 77 7.90 20.96 -6.46
C GLN A 77 7.02 22.05 -5.81
N ASN A 78 6.73 23.11 -6.56
CA ASN A 78 5.92 24.22 -6.07
C ASN A 78 4.47 23.81 -5.87
N LYS A 79 3.92 23.01 -6.79
CA LYS A 79 2.59 22.44 -6.64
C LYS A 79 2.47 21.60 -5.37
N LEU A 80 3.41 20.70 -5.10
CA LEU A 80 3.40 19.86 -3.91
C LEU A 80 3.48 20.65 -2.60
N ALA A 81 4.26 21.74 -2.58
CA ALA A 81 4.36 22.58 -1.39
C ALA A 81 3.06 23.35 -1.09
N ASN A 82 2.32 23.74 -2.13
CA ASN A 82 1.10 24.55 -2.02
C ASN A 82 -0.20 23.73 -2.02
N THR A 83 -0.13 22.43 -2.31
CA THR A 83 -1.32 21.58 -2.31
C THR A 83 -1.76 21.31 -0.88
N ASN A 84 -2.96 21.76 -0.54
CA ASN A 84 -3.57 21.47 0.74
C ASN A 84 -4.60 20.34 0.56
N LEU A 85 -4.31 19.16 1.11
CA LEU A 85 -5.22 18.01 1.12
C LEU A 85 -5.56 17.68 2.58
N ASN A 86 -6.73 17.10 2.80
CA ASN A 86 -7.11 16.57 4.11
C ASN A 86 -6.29 15.33 4.53
N ILE A 87 -5.49 14.78 3.61
CA ILE A 87 -4.60 13.64 3.84
C ILE A 87 -3.16 14.12 3.62
N PRO A 88 -2.23 13.84 4.54
CA PRO A 88 -0.83 14.23 4.40
C PRO A 88 -0.16 13.61 3.16
N ILE A 89 0.75 14.36 2.56
CA ILE A 89 1.53 13.95 1.40
C ILE A 89 2.95 13.56 1.85
N ILE A 90 3.40 12.40 1.39
CA ILE A 90 4.80 11.97 1.42
C ILE A 90 5.37 12.11 0.01
N ALA A 91 6.22 13.11 -0.19
CA ALA A 91 6.84 13.40 -1.48
C ALA A 91 8.28 12.86 -1.51
N ILE A 92 8.52 11.77 -2.23
CA ILE A 92 9.82 11.11 -2.36
C ILE A 92 10.53 11.64 -3.59
N ASP A 93 11.63 12.37 -3.38
CA ASP A 93 12.48 12.87 -4.47
C ASP A 93 13.52 11.81 -4.86
N TYR A 94 13.52 11.41 -6.12
CA TYR A 94 14.52 10.46 -6.61
C TYR A 94 15.90 11.08 -6.85
N TYR A 95 16.00 12.41 -6.96
CA TYR A 95 17.28 13.13 -7.06
C TYR A 95 17.87 13.52 -5.69
N ASN A 96 17.21 13.17 -4.58
CA ASN A 96 17.71 13.36 -3.22
C ASN A 96 18.12 14.78 -2.85
N THR A 97 17.41 15.77 -3.37
CA THR A 97 17.58 17.18 -3.05
C THR A 97 16.89 17.49 -1.73
N VAL A 98 17.58 18.20 -0.84
CA VAL A 98 17.00 18.63 0.44
C VAL A 98 15.96 19.72 0.18
N ARG A 99 14.78 19.58 0.79
CA ARG A 99 13.71 20.57 0.78
C ARG A 99 13.06 20.65 2.15
N GLU A 100 12.49 21.81 2.47
CA GLU A 100 11.70 21.98 3.68
C GLU A 100 10.26 21.49 3.48
N ASN A 101 9.69 20.86 4.52
CA ASN A 101 8.29 20.46 4.53
C ASN A 101 7.38 21.68 4.48
N SER A 102 6.21 21.49 3.88
CA SER A 102 5.06 22.37 4.08
C SER A 102 4.11 21.75 5.11
N ASP A 103 3.04 22.47 5.44
CA ASP A 103 2.05 22.02 6.44
C ASP A 103 1.42 20.67 6.08
N SER A 104 1.23 20.40 4.78
CA SER A 104 0.58 19.20 4.25
C SER A 104 1.55 18.19 3.62
N THR A 105 2.77 18.60 3.27
CA THR A 105 3.72 17.79 2.50
C THR A 105 5.05 17.60 3.21
N THR A 106 5.38 16.34 3.48
CA THR A 106 6.70 15.92 3.95
C THR A 106 7.58 15.55 2.77
N PHE A 107 8.69 16.26 2.58
CA PHE A 107 9.64 15.97 1.50
C PHE A 107 10.72 14.99 1.98
N LEU A 108 10.78 13.85 1.30
CA LEU A 108 11.62 12.72 1.65
C LEU A 108 12.68 12.46 0.59
N ARG A 109 13.81 11.98 1.08
CA ARG A 109 14.94 11.49 0.28
C ARG A 109 15.20 10.03 0.60
N SER A 110 15.87 9.33 -0.31
CA SER A 110 16.14 7.92 -0.16
C SER A 110 17.46 7.51 -0.82
N GLY A 111 18.18 6.58 -0.21
CA GLY A 111 19.40 6.05 -0.84
C GLY A 111 19.09 5.42 -2.20
N THR A 112 19.99 5.52 -3.17
CA THR A 112 19.77 5.06 -4.57
C THR A 112 19.23 3.64 -4.67
N LYS A 113 19.76 2.70 -3.86
CA LYS A 113 19.27 1.32 -3.80
C LYS A 113 17.80 1.25 -3.35
N ASN A 114 17.43 2.00 -2.32
CA ASN A 114 16.06 2.02 -1.82
C ASN A 114 15.12 2.69 -2.84
N SER A 115 15.52 3.79 -3.47
CA SER A 115 14.76 4.41 -4.57
C SER A 115 14.54 3.45 -5.74
N LEU A 116 15.57 2.70 -6.16
CA LEU A 116 15.46 1.74 -7.26
C LEU A 116 14.53 0.58 -6.91
N ASN A 117 14.67 0.02 -5.71
CA ASN A 117 13.78 -1.02 -5.20
C ASN A 117 12.33 -0.52 -5.12
N PHE A 118 12.14 0.73 -4.71
CA PHE A 118 10.85 1.39 -4.68
C PHE A 118 10.22 1.49 -6.06
N ILE A 119 10.96 2.03 -7.04
CA ILE A 119 10.53 2.12 -8.43
C ILE A 119 10.11 0.74 -8.96
N GLN A 120 10.94 -0.28 -8.76
CA GLN A 120 10.69 -1.62 -9.26
C GLN A 120 9.50 -2.29 -8.58
N ARG A 121 9.42 -2.26 -7.25
CA ARG A 121 8.31 -2.86 -6.52
C ARG A 121 6.99 -2.23 -6.94
N PHE A 122 6.96 -0.90 -7.03
CA PHE A 122 5.75 -0.15 -7.37
C PHE A 122 5.46 -0.11 -8.86
N ASN A 123 6.37 -0.55 -9.74
CA ASN A 123 6.25 -0.43 -11.21
C ASN A 123 6.04 1.04 -11.62
N ILE A 124 6.86 1.93 -11.07
CA ILE A 124 6.82 3.36 -11.38
C ILE A 124 7.60 3.58 -12.67
N TYR A 125 6.90 3.87 -13.77
CA TYR A 125 7.53 4.11 -15.07
C TYR A 125 7.66 5.59 -15.40
N GLU A 126 6.96 6.45 -14.66
CA GLU A 126 6.86 7.88 -14.96
C GLU A 126 6.95 8.73 -13.70
N SER A 127 7.41 9.97 -13.88
CA SER A 127 7.52 10.96 -12.83
C SER A 127 6.80 12.23 -13.26
N PRO A 128 5.90 12.80 -12.44
CA PRO A 128 5.56 12.37 -11.09
C PRO A 128 4.54 11.22 -11.08
N SER A 129 4.63 10.33 -10.10
CA SER A 129 3.68 9.23 -9.87
C SER A 129 3.03 9.34 -8.49
N ILE A 130 1.72 9.09 -8.43
CA ILE A 130 0.91 9.22 -7.21
C ILE A 130 0.18 7.93 -6.89
N PHE A 131 0.11 7.59 -5.62
CA PHE A 131 -0.82 6.57 -5.12
C PHE A 131 -1.09 6.75 -3.64
N PHE A 132 -2.16 6.15 -3.16
CA PHE A 132 -2.52 6.14 -1.76
C PHE A 132 -1.92 4.93 -1.06
N ILE A 133 -1.48 5.15 0.18
CA ILE A 133 -1.11 4.07 1.10
C ILE A 133 -1.93 4.16 2.37
N LYS A 134 -2.23 2.99 2.94
CA LYS A 134 -2.96 2.85 4.20
C LYS A 134 -2.20 1.96 5.15
N LYS A 135 -2.10 2.38 6.40
CA LYS A 135 -1.45 1.60 7.45
C LYS A 135 -2.19 0.28 7.65
N THR A 136 -1.43 -0.80 7.76
CA THR A 136 -1.95 -2.12 8.10
C THR A 136 -1.53 -2.51 9.51
N LYS A 137 -0.26 -2.28 9.85
CA LYS A 137 0.30 -2.58 11.17
C LYS A 137 1.62 -1.83 11.36
N ASP A 138 1.83 -1.23 12.53
CA ASP A 138 3.10 -0.56 12.88
C ASP A 138 3.57 0.42 11.78
N THR A 139 4.72 0.13 11.15
CA THR A 139 5.32 0.87 10.04
C THR A 139 5.03 0.27 8.66
N LEU A 140 4.17 -0.75 8.60
CA LEU A 140 3.75 -1.43 7.39
C LEU A 140 2.51 -0.75 6.80
N TYR A 141 2.64 -0.32 5.56
CA TYR A 141 1.59 0.32 4.77
C TYR A 141 1.35 -0.48 3.51
N LYS A 142 0.08 -0.65 3.13
CA LYS A 142 -0.32 -1.25 1.86
C LYS A 142 -0.64 -0.17 0.84
N GLN A 143 -0.39 -0.43 -0.43
CA GLN A 143 -0.96 0.35 -1.52
C GLN A 143 -2.48 0.18 -1.55
N ASP A 144 -3.20 1.29 -1.53
CA ASP A 144 -4.66 1.33 -1.45
C ASP A 144 -5.30 1.94 -2.72
N SER A 145 -4.50 2.25 -3.75
CA SER A 145 -4.97 2.73 -5.05
C SER A 145 -4.08 2.31 -6.21
N MET A 146 -4.57 2.44 -7.44
CA MET A 146 -3.71 2.38 -8.63
C MET A 146 -2.70 3.54 -8.63
N ILE A 147 -1.55 3.32 -9.27
CA ILE A 147 -0.56 4.38 -9.52
C ILE A 147 -1.05 5.21 -10.69
N ARG A 148 -1.04 6.52 -10.51
CA ARG A 148 -1.44 7.49 -11.53
C ARG A 148 -0.28 8.40 -11.85
N LYS A 149 -0.20 8.80 -13.11
CA LYS A 149 0.63 9.93 -13.53
C LYS A 149 0.02 11.20 -12.94
N LEU A 150 0.87 12.14 -12.53
CA LEU A 150 0.43 13.46 -12.08
C LEU A 150 0.03 14.31 -13.30
N ASP A 151 -0.99 13.89 -14.06
CA ASP A 151 -1.50 14.69 -15.18
C ASP A 151 -2.35 15.86 -14.65
N ASN A 152 -2.91 15.77 -13.43
CA ASN A 152 -3.50 16.92 -12.72
C ASN A 152 -3.67 16.68 -11.20
N LEU A 153 -3.00 17.47 -10.34
CA LEU A 153 -3.17 17.47 -8.87
C LEU A 153 -4.60 17.84 -8.44
N ASP A 154 -5.29 18.67 -9.24
CA ASP A 154 -6.66 19.07 -8.97
C ASP A 154 -7.64 17.88 -9.03
N ALA A 155 -7.33 16.87 -9.84
CA ALA A 155 -8.11 15.63 -9.89
C ALA A 155 -7.93 14.78 -8.63
N LEU A 156 -6.74 14.84 -8.01
CA LEU A 156 -6.44 14.14 -6.76
C LEU A 156 -7.28 14.68 -5.60
N SER A 157 -7.41 16.01 -5.48
CA SER A 157 -8.26 16.63 -4.45
C SER A 157 -9.70 16.11 -4.52
N LYS A 158 -10.27 16.03 -5.73
CA LYS A 158 -11.64 15.53 -5.96
C LYS A 158 -11.85 14.05 -5.63
N GLU A 159 -10.79 13.25 -5.61
CA GLU A 159 -10.87 11.84 -5.20
C GLU A 159 -10.66 11.66 -3.71
N VAL A 160 -9.81 12.49 -3.08
CA VAL A 160 -9.67 12.53 -1.63
C VAL A 160 -11.01 12.86 -0.96
N ASP A 161 -11.78 13.79 -1.53
CA ASP A 161 -13.10 14.17 -1.00
C ASP A 161 -14.16 13.04 -1.09
N LYS A 162 -13.89 11.97 -1.86
CA LYS A 162 -14.78 10.81 -2.02
C LYS A 162 -14.43 9.62 -1.11
N LEU A 163 -13.30 9.68 -0.39
CA LEU A 163 -12.74 8.62 0.46
C LEU A 163 -12.99 8.84 1.95
#